data_AF-A0A1G7JHI7-F1
#
_entry.id   AF-A0A1G7JHI7-F1
#
_cell.length_a   1.000
_cell.length_b   1.000
_cell.length_c   1.000
_cell.angle_alpha   90.00
_cell.angle_beta   90.00
_cell.angle_gamma   90.00
#
_symmetry.space_group_name_H-M   'P 1'
#
loop_
_entity.id
_entity.type
_entity.pdbx_description
1 polymer ?
#
loop_
_entity_poly.entity_id
_entity_poly.type
_entity_poly.pdbx_seq_one_letter_code
_entity_poly.pdbx_strand_id
1 'polypeptide(L)'
;MKKINILILLLIPIIGFGQNDYLNEYQKAEILLQTNEIDTAFVKFKELEKNLTKNDTLYEYALWYKVATATHLQETYRFQEKFEESLEFAKEALDGIEKGIEIFDEEFAKRKFFMVKNVMVANYGLDNFEEGKKWKEKMYEAKEKNQLPEGIDENFNFDFFKFEDKNIWGYEWYAELPKDRFSSSFTKVVYYVYSTNPDGSDKDQLYRLHVLMFHGNNENFDYVMDKQLETATEEVSGTLYSYTYKEDIDFEKLKNDVKKVLKGNLKPDTKRTTTKGKDGKVKVDVEVKH
;
A
#
# COMPACT_ATOMS: atom_id res chain seq x y z
N MET A 1 12.54 17.01 -5.73
CA MET A 1 11.87 17.48 -4.49
C MET A 1 10.79 18.50 -4.85
N LYS A 2 9.52 18.07 -4.88
CA LYS A 2 8.38 18.96 -5.17
C LYS A 2 7.98 19.69 -3.87
N LYS A 3 7.86 21.02 -3.92
CA LYS A 3 7.32 21.82 -2.82
C LYS A 3 5.86 21.43 -2.60
N ILE A 4 5.50 21.08 -1.36
CA ILE A 4 4.13 20.76 -0.98
C ILE A 4 3.46 22.04 -0.50
N ASN A 5 2.30 22.37 -1.08
CA ASN A 5 1.44 23.46 -0.62
C ASN A 5 0.43 22.91 0.39
N ILE A 6 0.64 23.19 1.68
CA ILE A 6 -0.37 22.97 2.72
C ILE A 6 -1.17 24.26 2.88
N LEU A 7 -2.50 24.15 2.77
CA LEU A 7 -3.42 25.29 2.90
C LEU A 7 -3.53 25.69 4.38
N ILE A 8 -3.17 26.93 4.69
CA ILE A 8 -3.24 27.52 6.04
C ILE A 8 -4.65 28.11 6.22
N LEU A 9 -5.45 27.58 7.14
CA LEU A 9 -6.69 28.21 7.60
C LEU A 9 -6.40 28.99 8.89
N LEU A 10 -6.46 30.33 8.82
CA LEU A 10 -6.24 31.23 9.95
C LEU A 10 -7.48 32.08 10.19
N LEU A 11 -8.21 31.82 11.27
CA LEU A 11 -9.09 32.78 11.95
C LEU A 11 -9.34 32.28 13.39
N ILE A 12 -8.61 32.82 14.38
CA ILE A 12 -8.84 32.50 15.82
C ILE A 12 -8.95 33.80 16.63
N PRO A 13 -10.03 33.99 17.42
CA PRO A 13 -10.15 35.08 18.40
C PRO A 13 -9.37 34.74 19.68
N ILE A 14 -8.62 35.72 20.19
CA ILE A 14 -7.67 35.59 21.30
C ILE A 14 -8.38 35.70 22.65
N ILE A 15 -8.42 34.64 23.48
CA ILE A 15 -8.68 34.78 24.93
C ILE A 15 -7.93 33.72 25.78
N GLY A 16 -6.88 34.15 26.49
CA GLY A 16 -6.38 33.51 27.73
C GLY A 16 -4.87 33.30 27.80
N PHE A 17 -4.23 33.65 28.92
CA PHE A 17 -2.77 33.54 29.12
C PHE A 17 -2.20 32.10 28.95
N GLY A 18 -2.99 31.05 29.19
CA GLY A 18 -2.60 29.66 28.90
C GLY A 18 -2.72 29.26 27.41
N GLN A 19 -3.53 29.98 26.64
CA GLN A 19 -3.61 29.81 25.17
C GLN A 19 -2.36 30.36 24.47
N ASN A 20 -1.70 31.39 25.03
CA ASN A 20 -0.50 31.98 24.44
C ASN A 20 0.68 30.99 24.37
N ASP A 21 0.85 30.12 25.38
CA ASP A 21 1.96 29.17 25.39
C ASP A 21 1.74 28.02 24.39
N TYR A 22 0.53 27.46 24.34
CA TYR A 22 0.21 26.41 23.35
C TYR A 22 0.21 26.94 21.91
N LEU A 23 -0.26 28.17 21.68
CA LEU A 23 -0.20 28.80 20.35
C LEU A 23 1.24 29.00 19.89
N ASN A 24 2.15 29.40 20.79
CA ASN A 24 3.57 29.54 20.47
C ASN A 24 4.21 28.19 20.15
N GLU A 25 3.91 27.14 20.92
CA GLU A 25 4.40 25.78 20.62
C GLU A 25 3.85 25.24 19.29
N TYR A 26 2.59 25.55 18.97
CA TYR A 26 1.99 25.22 17.68
C TYR A 26 2.70 25.94 16.52
N GLN A 27 2.96 27.24 16.64
CA GLN A 27 3.69 28.01 15.62
C GLN A 27 5.12 27.48 15.42
N LYS A 28 5.81 27.06 16.49
CA LYS A 28 7.11 26.39 16.38
C LYS A 28 7.00 25.07 15.61
N ALA A 29 5.97 24.28 15.87
CA ALA A 29 5.72 23.03 15.14
C ALA A 29 5.46 23.28 13.64
N GLU A 30 4.73 24.35 13.29
CA GLU A 30 4.54 24.75 11.89
C GLU A 30 5.85 25.19 11.21
N ILE A 31 6.73 25.92 11.91
CA ILE A 31 8.05 26.29 11.39
C ILE A 31 8.89 25.03 11.12
N LEU A 32 8.83 24.03 12.00
CA LEU A 32 9.50 22.74 11.79
C LEU A 32 8.98 22.03 10.53
N LEU A 33 7.67 22.05 10.26
CA LEU A 33 7.12 21.55 9.00
C LEU A 33 7.66 22.29 7.78
N GLN A 34 7.69 23.62 7.83
CA GLN A 34 8.16 24.46 6.72
C GLN A 34 9.66 24.26 6.42
N THR A 35 10.43 23.87 7.44
CA THR A 35 11.86 23.58 7.35
C THR A 35 12.15 22.08 7.13
N ASN A 36 11.12 21.26 6.90
CA ASN A 36 11.18 19.82 6.63
C ASN A 36 11.75 18.99 7.80
N GLU A 37 11.63 19.47 9.04
CA GLU A 37 11.96 18.76 10.27
C GLU A 37 10.74 17.94 10.76
N ILE A 38 10.31 16.96 9.96
CA ILE A 38 9.01 16.29 10.14
C ILE A 38 8.93 15.46 11.42
N ASP A 39 9.99 14.74 11.80
CA ASP A 39 10.02 13.97 13.04
C ASP A 39 9.84 14.88 14.27
N THR A 40 10.56 16.02 14.32
CA THR A 40 10.45 16.99 15.42
C THR A 40 9.07 17.64 15.45
N ALA A 41 8.51 17.98 14.27
CA ALA A 41 7.17 18.52 14.15
C ALA A 41 6.11 17.53 14.68
N PHE A 42 6.20 16.25 14.33
CA PHE A 42 5.32 15.20 14.85
C PHE A 42 5.32 15.16 16.37
N VAL A 43 6.50 15.15 16.99
CA VAL A 43 6.63 15.13 18.46
C VAL A 43 5.92 16.32 19.08
N LYS A 44 6.07 17.52 18.51
CA LYS A 44 5.40 18.73 18.99
C LYS A 44 3.88 18.68 18.84
N PHE A 45 3.37 18.25 17.69
CA PHE A 45 1.92 18.12 17.50
C PHE A 45 1.31 17.03 18.40
N LYS A 46 2.02 15.93 18.62
CA LYS A 46 1.60 14.88 19.56
C LYS A 46 1.55 15.39 21.01
N GLU A 47 2.53 16.20 21.42
CA GLU A 47 2.53 16.84 22.74
C GLU A 47 1.38 17.83 22.90
N LEU A 48 1.11 18.65 21.87
CA LEU A 48 -0.02 19.58 21.84
C LEU A 48 -1.37 18.86 21.92
N GLU A 49 -1.61 17.85 21.08
CA GLU A 49 -2.85 17.07 21.08
C GLU A 49 -3.13 16.45 22.46
N LYS A 50 -2.10 15.95 23.13
CA LYS A 50 -2.23 15.34 24.46
C LYS A 50 -2.60 16.34 25.56
N ASN A 51 -2.12 17.58 25.46
CA ASN A 51 -2.24 18.58 26.53
C ASN A 51 -3.41 19.56 26.31
N LEU A 52 -3.95 19.66 25.11
CA LEU A 52 -5.10 20.48 24.77
C LEU A 52 -6.41 19.75 25.10
N THR A 53 -7.42 20.49 25.57
CA THR A 53 -8.77 19.94 25.73
C THR A 53 -9.48 19.88 24.39
N LYS A 54 -10.38 18.92 24.18
CA LYS A 54 -11.16 18.80 22.92
C LYS A 54 -11.98 20.05 22.55
N ASN A 55 -12.33 20.89 23.52
CA ASN A 55 -13.07 22.14 23.28
C ASN A 55 -12.17 23.31 22.85
N ASP A 56 -10.84 23.13 22.90
CA ASP A 56 -9.90 24.13 22.40
C ASP A 56 -9.79 24.00 20.89
N THR A 57 -10.05 25.08 20.15
CA THR A 57 -9.88 25.10 18.69
C THR A 57 -8.50 24.63 18.23
N LEU A 58 -7.44 24.85 19.03
CA LEU A 58 -6.08 24.41 18.70
C LEU A 58 -5.94 22.88 18.72
N TYR A 59 -6.80 22.16 19.45
CA TYR A 59 -6.80 20.70 19.52
C TYR A 59 -7.01 20.09 18.13
N GLU A 60 -7.97 20.63 17.36
CA GLU A 60 -8.27 20.14 16.01
C GLU A 60 -7.07 20.31 15.08
N TYR A 61 -6.40 21.47 15.11
CA TYR A 61 -5.19 21.69 14.33
C TYR A 61 -4.05 20.75 14.77
N ALA A 62 -3.82 20.60 16.07
CA ALA A 62 -2.79 19.70 16.59
C ALA A 62 -3.05 18.24 16.18
N LEU A 63 -4.29 17.76 16.27
CA LEU A 63 -4.69 16.43 15.85
C LEU A 63 -4.49 16.22 14.34
N TRP A 64 -4.92 17.18 13.53
CA TRP A 64 -4.77 17.13 12.08
C TRP A 64 -3.29 17.00 11.68
N TYR A 65 -2.44 17.86 12.21
CA TYR A 65 -1.02 17.86 11.88
C TYR A 65 -0.26 16.68 12.49
N LYS A 66 -0.67 16.18 13.67
CA LYS A 66 -0.17 14.90 14.21
C LYS A 66 -0.44 13.76 13.24
N VAL A 67 -1.68 13.64 12.74
CA VAL A 67 -2.05 12.58 11.77
C VAL A 67 -1.28 12.74 10.46
N ALA A 68 -1.18 13.97 9.94
CA ALA A 68 -0.48 14.25 8.69
C ALA A 68 1.01 13.88 8.77
N THR A 69 1.68 14.30 9.85
CA THR A 69 3.10 14.01 10.08
C THR A 69 3.35 12.52 10.33
N ALA A 70 2.55 11.86 11.16
CA ALA A 70 2.64 10.41 11.38
C ALA A 70 2.46 9.62 10.06
N THR A 71 1.50 10.01 9.23
CA THR A 71 1.29 9.39 7.91
C THR A 71 2.52 9.54 7.00
N HIS A 72 3.12 10.73 6.98
CA HIS A 72 4.32 10.98 6.19
C HIS A 72 5.54 10.17 6.67
N LEU A 73 5.74 10.11 7.99
CA LEU A 73 6.82 9.33 8.60
C LEU A 73 6.62 7.85 8.31
N GLN A 74 5.42 7.32 8.51
CA GLN A 74 5.06 5.95 8.16
C GLN A 74 5.45 5.61 6.72
N GLU A 75 5.04 6.45 5.76
CA GLU A 75 5.34 6.25 4.35
C GLU A 75 6.85 6.26 4.08
N THR A 76 7.56 7.23 4.67
CA THR A 76 9.02 7.38 4.55
C THR A 76 9.75 6.14 5.05
N TYR A 77 9.40 5.65 6.24
CA TYR A 77 10.01 4.46 6.84
C TYR A 77 9.68 3.19 6.03
N ARG A 78 8.45 3.05 5.53
CA ARG A 78 8.06 1.94 4.63
C ARG A 78 8.96 1.91 3.39
N PHE A 79 9.17 3.05 2.74
CA PHE A 79 10.05 3.14 1.57
C PHE A 79 11.52 2.87 1.87
N GLN A 80 11.94 2.98 3.13
CA GLN A 80 13.27 2.60 3.59
C GLN A 80 13.34 1.13 4.09
N GLU A 81 12.25 0.37 3.96
CA GLU A 81 12.08 -0.98 4.52
C GLU A 81 12.31 -1.05 6.05
N LYS A 82 12.09 0.06 6.73
CA LYS A 82 12.08 0.19 8.19
C LYS A 82 10.68 -0.05 8.71
N PHE A 83 10.24 -1.30 8.66
CA PHE A 83 8.83 -1.63 8.86
C PHE A 83 8.39 -1.54 10.32
N GLU A 84 9.30 -1.64 11.29
CA GLU A 84 9.02 -1.42 12.71
C GLU A 84 8.57 0.02 12.95
N GLU A 85 9.35 1.01 12.51
CA GLU A 85 9.03 2.43 12.62
C GLU A 85 7.81 2.77 11.76
N SER A 86 7.71 2.21 10.55
CA SER A 86 6.51 2.36 9.72
C SER A 86 5.26 1.88 10.48
N LEU A 87 5.32 0.73 11.15
CA LEU A 87 4.19 0.19 11.89
C LEU A 87 3.83 1.07 13.10
N GLU A 88 4.83 1.58 13.82
CA GLU A 88 4.62 2.51 14.93
C GLU A 88 3.86 3.76 14.48
N PHE A 89 4.36 4.45 13.45
CA PHE A 89 3.72 5.66 12.94
C PHE A 89 2.37 5.39 12.26
N ALA A 90 2.19 4.21 11.64
CA ALA A 90 0.88 3.81 11.11
C ALA A 90 -0.18 3.70 12.20
N LYS A 91 0.18 3.12 13.36
CA LYS A 91 -0.71 3.00 14.52
C LYS A 91 -1.01 4.36 15.15
N GLU A 92 0.01 5.22 15.27
CA GLU A 92 -0.18 6.61 15.76
C GLU A 92 -1.11 7.41 14.85
N ALA A 93 -0.95 7.29 13.53
CA ALA A 93 -1.84 7.93 12.57
C ALA A 93 -3.26 7.36 12.66
N LEU A 94 -3.41 6.04 12.79
CA LEU A 94 -4.72 5.38 12.91
C LEU A 94 -5.47 5.83 14.17
N ASP A 95 -4.80 5.89 15.34
CA ASP A 95 -5.38 6.42 16.58
C ASP A 95 -5.86 7.87 16.39
N GLY A 96 -5.04 8.71 15.78
CA GLY A 96 -5.40 10.09 15.49
C GLY A 96 -6.59 10.21 14.51
N ILE A 97 -6.64 9.36 13.50
CA ILE A 97 -7.77 9.30 12.56
C ILE A 97 -9.05 8.88 13.29
N GLU A 98 -9.00 7.86 14.13
CA GLU A 98 -10.17 7.38 14.89
C GLU A 98 -10.74 8.47 15.80
N LYS A 99 -9.87 9.26 16.45
CA LYS A 99 -10.29 10.44 17.22
C LYS A 99 -10.88 11.55 16.34
N GLY A 100 -10.33 11.73 15.14
CA GLY A 100 -10.71 12.80 14.24
C GLY A 100 -11.97 12.56 13.42
N ILE A 101 -12.46 11.32 13.30
CA ILE A 101 -13.68 11.01 12.53
C ILE A 101 -14.91 11.77 13.04
N GLU A 102 -15.01 12.00 14.35
CA GLU A 102 -16.14 12.75 14.95
C GLU A 102 -15.97 14.28 14.87
N ILE A 103 -14.79 14.74 14.45
CA ILE A 103 -14.37 16.15 14.49
C ILE A 103 -14.30 16.75 13.09
N PHE A 104 -13.76 15.98 12.14
CA PHE A 104 -13.51 16.41 10.77
C PHE A 104 -14.55 15.88 9.79
N ASP A 105 -14.39 16.24 8.52
CA ASP A 105 -15.30 15.86 7.45
C ASP A 105 -15.16 14.39 7.01
N GLU A 106 -16.07 13.98 6.12
CA GLU A 106 -16.06 12.64 5.53
C GLU A 106 -14.77 12.34 4.76
N GLU A 107 -14.13 13.35 4.17
CA GLU A 107 -12.88 13.18 3.43
C GLU A 107 -11.72 12.79 4.38
N PHE A 108 -11.67 13.40 5.57
CA PHE A 108 -10.76 12.95 6.60
C PHE A 108 -11.06 11.52 7.05
N ALA A 109 -12.34 11.17 7.24
CA ALA A 109 -12.75 9.84 7.69
C ALA A 109 -12.32 8.72 6.74
N LYS A 110 -12.28 8.97 5.41
CA LYS A 110 -11.79 8.00 4.41
C LYS A 110 -10.36 7.52 4.67
N ARG A 111 -9.52 8.33 5.31
CA ARG A 111 -8.12 7.99 5.64
C ARG A 111 -8.00 6.74 6.51
N LYS A 112 -9.05 6.38 7.26
CA LYS A 112 -9.05 5.21 8.16
C LYS A 112 -8.63 3.94 7.43
N PHE A 113 -9.29 3.60 6.33
CA PHE A 113 -9.02 2.33 5.64
C PHE A 113 -7.72 2.36 4.83
N PHE A 114 -7.28 3.52 4.36
CA PHE A 114 -5.93 3.67 3.82
C PHE A 114 -4.87 3.38 4.90
N MET A 115 -5.09 3.80 6.14
CA MET A 115 -4.17 3.54 7.23
C MET A 115 -4.25 2.10 7.75
N VAL A 116 -5.45 1.49 7.82
CA VAL A 116 -5.62 0.05 8.09
C VAL A 116 -4.80 -0.78 7.09
N LYS A 117 -4.90 -0.45 5.79
CA LYS A 117 -4.08 -1.04 4.74
C LYS A 117 -2.58 -0.83 5.00
N ASN A 118 -2.14 0.36 5.39
CA ASN A 118 -0.71 0.62 5.66
C ASN A 118 -0.18 -0.14 6.89
N VAL A 119 -0.99 -0.31 7.94
CA VAL A 119 -0.67 -1.18 9.09
C VAL A 119 -0.51 -2.63 8.64
N MET A 120 -1.38 -3.12 7.77
CA MET A 120 -1.25 -4.45 7.16
C MET A 120 0.06 -4.56 6.37
N VAL A 121 0.35 -3.62 5.46
CA VAL A 121 1.60 -3.61 4.67
C VAL A 121 2.83 -3.68 5.56
N ALA A 122 2.87 -2.93 6.67
CA ALA A 122 3.99 -2.97 7.59
C ALA A 122 4.15 -4.33 8.28
N ASN A 123 3.05 -5.01 8.65
CA ASN A 123 3.14 -6.37 9.21
C ASN A 123 3.65 -7.40 8.20
N TYR A 124 3.21 -7.34 6.94
CA TYR A 124 3.75 -8.19 5.88
C TYR A 124 5.22 -7.88 5.60
N GLY A 125 5.62 -6.60 5.67
CA GLY A 125 7.02 -6.17 5.59
C GLY A 125 7.91 -6.77 6.67
N LEU A 126 7.39 -6.89 7.90
CA LEU A 126 8.02 -7.54 9.05
C LEU A 126 7.97 -9.08 9.03
N ASP A 127 7.44 -9.67 7.95
CA ASP A 127 7.14 -11.11 7.88
C ASP A 127 6.22 -11.61 9.02
N ASN A 128 5.45 -10.71 9.64
CA ASN A 128 4.43 -11.03 10.64
C ASN A 128 3.10 -11.33 9.95
N PHE A 129 3.08 -12.41 9.15
CA PHE A 129 1.95 -12.77 8.30
C PHE A 129 0.66 -13.03 9.07
N GLU A 130 0.75 -13.60 10.28
CA GLU A 130 -0.43 -13.87 11.12
C GLU A 130 -1.12 -12.57 11.56
N GLU A 131 -0.37 -11.56 11.99
CA GLU A 131 -0.96 -10.26 12.30
C GLU A 131 -1.42 -9.55 11.02
N GLY A 132 -0.64 -9.63 9.94
CA GLY A 132 -1.03 -9.12 8.63
C GLY A 132 -2.38 -9.66 8.15
N LYS A 133 -2.66 -10.96 8.31
CA LYS A 133 -3.95 -11.58 8.00
C LYS A 133 -5.10 -10.98 8.80
N LYS A 134 -4.94 -10.72 10.09
CA LYS A 134 -5.98 -10.06 10.90
C LYS A 134 -6.30 -8.65 10.40
N TRP A 135 -5.31 -7.89 9.96
CA TRP A 135 -5.55 -6.58 9.36
C TRP A 135 -6.19 -6.69 7.97
N LYS A 136 -5.85 -7.73 7.21
CA LYS A 136 -6.51 -8.06 5.96
C LYS A 136 -8.00 -8.38 6.17
N GLU A 137 -8.35 -9.17 7.18
CA GLU A 137 -9.76 -9.48 7.52
C GLU A 137 -10.57 -8.19 7.74
N LYS A 138 -10.01 -7.19 8.44
CA LYS A 138 -10.66 -5.88 8.60
C LYS A 138 -10.94 -5.18 7.27
N MET A 139 -10.06 -5.34 6.28
CA MET A 139 -10.26 -4.79 4.93
C MET A 139 -11.40 -5.51 4.20
N TYR A 140 -11.54 -6.83 4.35
CA TYR A 140 -12.65 -7.60 3.79
C TYR A 140 -13.98 -7.28 4.49
N GLU A 141 -14.02 -7.21 5.82
CA GLU A 141 -15.20 -6.79 6.56
C GLU A 141 -15.67 -5.39 6.15
N ALA A 142 -14.73 -4.46 5.92
CA ALA A 142 -15.04 -3.12 5.45
C ALA A 142 -15.60 -3.14 4.01
N LYS A 143 -15.12 -4.03 3.14
CA LYS A 143 -15.67 -4.23 1.80
C LYS A 143 -17.12 -4.71 1.87
N GLU A 144 -17.40 -5.73 2.67
CA GLU A 144 -18.75 -6.27 2.85
C GLU A 144 -19.74 -5.21 3.37
N LYS A 145 -19.27 -4.32 4.24
CA LYS A 145 -20.05 -3.21 4.80
C LYS A 145 -20.11 -1.97 3.88
N ASN A 146 -19.52 -2.01 2.68
CA ASN A 146 -19.39 -0.88 1.76
C ASN A 146 -18.76 0.38 2.40
N GLN A 147 -17.74 0.19 3.24
CA GLN A 147 -17.07 1.26 3.98
C GLN A 147 -15.75 1.71 3.34
N LEU A 148 -15.27 0.99 2.32
CA LEU A 148 -14.01 1.30 1.65
C LEU A 148 -14.17 2.51 0.71
N PRO A 149 -13.28 3.50 0.79
CA PRO A 149 -13.26 4.61 -0.15
C PRO A 149 -12.76 4.17 -1.54
N GLU A 150 -13.09 4.99 -2.54
CA GLU A 150 -12.57 4.87 -3.91
C GLU A 150 -11.03 4.74 -3.89
N GLY A 151 -10.53 3.82 -4.71
CA GLY A 151 -9.09 3.57 -4.88
C GLY A 151 -8.55 2.46 -3.98
N ILE A 152 -9.34 1.99 -3.01
CA ILE A 152 -9.07 0.74 -2.26
C ILE A 152 -10.29 -0.17 -2.15
N ASP A 153 -11.38 0.16 -2.85
CA ASP A 153 -12.64 -0.58 -2.83
C ASP A 153 -12.65 -1.79 -3.78
N GLU A 154 -11.82 -1.80 -4.83
CA GLU A 154 -11.70 -2.94 -5.75
C GLU A 154 -10.54 -3.88 -5.40
N ASN A 155 -9.44 -3.31 -4.94
CA ASN A 155 -8.20 -3.98 -4.60
C ASN A 155 -7.41 -3.13 -3.60
N PHE A 156 -6.43 -3.73 -2.93
CA PHE A 156 -5.57 -3.00 -2.00
C PHE A 156 -4.14 -3.54 -2.04
N ASN A 157 -3.16 -2.66 -1.80
CA ASN A 157 -1.78 -3.05 -1.59
C ASN A 157 -1.62 -3.70 -0.20
N PHE A 158 -1.04 -4.89 -0.14
CA PHE A 158 -0.84 -5.63 1.10
C PHE A 158 0.63 -5.92 1.42
N ASP A 159 1.52 -5.81 0.44
CA ASP A 159 2.95 -6.07 0.63
C ASP A 159 3.80 -5.06 -0.14
N PHE A 160 4.96 -4.75 0.41
CA PHE A 160 5.98 -3.93 -0.22
C PHE A 160 7.35 -4.41 0.23
N PHE A 161 8.28 -4.53 -0.70
CA PHE A 161 9.70 -4.72 -0.40
C PHE A 161 10.56 -4.29 -1.58
N LYS A 162 11.86 -4.13 -1.34
CA LYS A 162 12.85 -3.86 -2.37
C LYS A 162 13.61 -5.14 -2.70
N PHE A 163 14.00 -5.24 -3.96
CA PHE A 163 14.86 -6.31 -4.43
C PHE A 163 15.87 -5.73 -5.41
N GLU A 164 17.13 -5.60 -4.97
CA GLU A 164 18.18 -4.92 -5.73
C GLU A 164 17.74 -3.49 -6.09
N ASP A 165 17.71 -3.15 -7.38
CA ASP A 165 17.31 -1.88 -7.94
C ASP A 165 15.80 -1.78 -8.23
N LYS A 166 14.99 -2.65 -7.62
CA LYS A 166 13.55 -2.77 -7.90
C LYS A 166 12.67 -2.53 -6.67
N ASN A 167 11.56 -1.87 -6.90
CA ASN A 167 10.45 -1.78 -5.94
C ASN A 167 9.38 -2.80 -6.32
N ILE A 168 8.92 -3.56 -5.32
CA ILE A 168 7.99 -4.67 -5.50
C ILE A 168 6.72 -4.37 -4.69
N TRP A 169 5.59 -4.29 -5.37
CA TRP A 169 4.29 -3.99 -4.75
C TRP A 169 3.29 -5.12 -4.92
N GLY A 170 2.84 -5.73 -3.82
CA GLY A 170 1.81 -6.77 -3.82
C GLY A 170 0.41 -6.19 -3.66
N TYR A 171 -0.50 -6.48 -4.58
CA TYR A 171 -1.90 -6.07 -4.54
C TYR A 171 -2.82 -7.27 -4.57
N GLU A 172 -3.90 -7.24 -3.79
CA GLU A 172 -4.94 -8.27 -3.76
C GLU A 172 -6.28 -7.70 -4.20
N TRP A 173 -7.00 -8.42 -5.04
CA TRP A 173 -8.36 -8.10 -5.46
C TRP A 173 -9.37 -8.81 -4.55
N TYR A 174 -10.46 -8.11 -4.23
CA TYR A 174 -11.57 -8.68 -3.43
C TYR A 174 -12.36 -9.77 -4.14
N ALA A 175 -12.12 -9.98 -5.45
CA ALA A 175 -12.76 -11.04 -6.20
C ALA A 175 -12.56 -12.41 -5.52
N GLU A 176 -13.68 -13.11 -5.34
CA GLU A 176 -13.72 -14.47 -4.81
C GLU A 176 -13.68 -15.48 -5.94
N LEU A 177 -13.19 -16.67 -5.61
CA LEU A 177 -13.10 -17.77 -6.54
C LEU A 177 -14.52 -18.29 -6.87
N PRO A 178 -14.95 -18.28 -8.15
CA PRO A 178 -16.27 -18.79 -8.49
C PRO A 178 -16.32 -20.31 -8.38
N LYS A 179 -17.48 -20.84 -7.98
CA LYS A 179 -17.74 -22.29 -7.96
C LYS A 179 -17.59 -22.91 -9.34
N ASP A 180 -18.08 -22.22 -10.38
CA ASP A 180 -17.84 -22.57 -11.78
C ASP A 180 -16.64 -21.79 -12.32
N ARG A 181 -15.52 -22.49 -12.52
CA ARG A 181 -14.25 -21.90 -12.99
C ARG A 181 -14.26 -21.47 -14.44
N PHE A 182 -15.32 -21.78 -15.18
CA PHE A 182 -15.50 -21.32 -16.56
C PHE A 182 -16.41 -20.10 -16.66
N SER A 183 -17.03 -19.67 -15.55
CA SER A 183 -17.97 -18.55 -15.53
C SER A 183 -17.32 -17.17 -15.62
N SER A 184 -16.08 -17.03 -15.17
CA SER A 184 -15.32 -15.77 -15.18
C SER A 184 -13.82 -16.04 -15.21
N SER A 185 -13.00 -15.00 -15.38
CA SER A 185 -11.55 -15.08 -15.23
C SER A 185 -11.08 -13.86 -14.46
N PHE A 186 -10.18 -14.04 -13.49
CA PHE A 186 -9.64 -12.92 -12.73
C PHE A 186 -8.23 -13.20 -12.19
N THR A 187 -7.55 -12.13 -11.81
CA THR A 187 -6.30 -12.19 -11.05
C THR A 187 -6.61 -11.98 -9.58
N LYS A 188 -6.18 -12.90 -8.71
CA LYS A 188 -6.37 -12.75 -7.27
C LYS A 188 -5.34 -11.79 -6.66
N VAL A 189 -4.07 -11.96 -7.04
CA VAL A 189 -2.95 -11.13 -6.57
C VAL A 189 -2.07 -10.69 -7.74
N VAL A 190 -1.58 -9.45 -7.72
CA VAL A 190 -0.55 -8.96 -8.64
C VAL A 190 0.62 -8.42 -7.85
N TYR A 191 1.82 -8.88 -8.19
CA TYR A 191 3.04 -8.15 -7.84
C TYR A 191 3.48 -7.29 -9.01
N TYR A 192 3.52 -5.99 -8.80
CA TYR A 192 4.09 -5.04 -9.75
C TYR A 192 5.57 -4.87 -9.46
N VAL A 193 6.40 -5.00 -10.50
CA VAL A 193 7.85 -4.89 -10.41
C VAL A 193 8.30 -3.65 -11.16
N TYR A 194 8.80 -2.66 -10.42
CA TYR A 194 9.30 -1.40 -10.96
C TYR A 194 10.82 -1.34 -10.83
N SER A 195 11.49 -0.78 -11.83
CA SER A 195 12.84 -0.23 -11.63
C SER A 195 12.77 1.02 -10.74
N THR A 196 13.90 1.40 -10.15
CA THR A 196 13.99 2.55 -9.24
C THR A 196 14.76 3.71 -9.83
N ASN A 197 14.35 4.93 -9.47
CA ASN A 197 15.14 6.15 -9.64
C ASN A 197 16.28 6.20 -8.60
N PRO A 198 17.29 7.07 -8.78
CA PRO A 198 18.35 7.25 -7.79
C PRO A 198 17.86 7.66 -6.39
N ASP A 199 16.68 8.28 -6.30
CA ASP A 199 16.02 8.64 -5.03
C ASP A 199 15.17 7.51 -4.42
N GLY A 200 15.15 6.33 -5.06
CA GLY A 200 14.42 5.14 -4.62
C GLY A 200 12.94 5.11 -5.01
N SER A 201 12.43 6.13 -5.71
CA SER A 201 11.05 6.14 -6.22
C SER A 201 10.88 5.22 -7.43
N ASP A 202 9.64 4.79 -7.69
CA ASP A 202 9.30 3.98 -8.86
C ASP A 202 9.64 4.74 -10.16
N LYS A 203 10.22 4.02 -11.13
CA LYS A 203 10.57 4.54 -12.45
C LYS A 203 9.76 3.86 -13.56
N ASP A 204 10.28 2.76 -14.10
CA ASP A 204 9.64 2.02 -15.20
C ASP A 204 9.06 0.71 -14.67
N GLN A 205 7.79 0.43 -14.96
CA GLN A 205 7.18 -0.86 -14.67
C GLN A 205 7.79 -1.91 -15.60
N LEU A 206 8.56 -2.85 -15.04
CA LEU A 206 9.30 -3.85 -15.79
C LEU A 206 8.39 -4.98 -16.23
N TYR A 207 7.66 -5.56 -15.28
CA TYR A 207 6.73 -6.66 -15.48
C TYR A 207 5.77 -6.79 -14.30
N ARG A 208 4.78 -7.67 -14.47
CA ARG A 208 3.82 -8.08 -13.44
C ARG A 208 3.90 -9.57 -13.21
N LEU A 209 3.74 -9.99 -11.96
CA LEU A 209 3.54 -11.39 -11.59
C LEU A 209 2.09 -11.54 -11.11
N HIS A 210 1.27 -12.12 -11.96
CA HIS A 210 -0.15 -12.36 -11.70
C HIS A 210 -0.33 -13.73 -11.06
N VAL A 211 -1.09 -13.80 -9.96
CA VAL A 211 -1.65 -15.04 -9.42
C VAL A 211 -3.04 -15.21 -10.04
N LEU A 212 -3.09 -15.92 -11.16
CA LEU A 212 -4.27 -16.07 -12.01
C LEU A 212 -5.12 -17.25 -11.58
N MET A 213 -6.44 -17.10 -11.68
CA MET A 213 -7.35 -18.24 -11.55
C MET A 213 -7.04 -19.31 -12.58
N PHE A 214 -6.89 -20.55 -12.14
CA PHE A 214 -6.69 -21.69 -13.02
C PHE A 214 -8.03 -22.18 -13.60
N HIS A 215 -8.12 -22.22 -14.92
CA HIS A 215 -9.28 -22.74 -15.65
C HIS A 215 -9.11 -24.24 -15.92
N GLY A 216 -9.41 -25.06 -14.92
CA GLY A 216 -9.41 -26.50 -15.06
C GLY A 216 -9.95 -27.20 -13.82
N ASN A 217 -10.40 -28.44 -14.00
CA ASN A 217 -10.75 -29.30 -12.87
C ASN A 217 -9.45 -29.86 -12.29
N ASN A 218 -9.00 -29.26 -11.19
CA ASN A 218 -7.77 -29.65 -10.52
C ASN A 218 -7.94 -29.52 -9.00
N GLU A 219 -7.64 -30.60 -8.28
CA GLU A 219 -7.69 -30.61 -6.82
C GLU A 219 -6.39 -30.11 -6.17
N ASN A 220 -5.33 -29.89 -6.94
CA ASN A 220 -4.00 -29.55 -6.39
C ASN A 220 -3.79 -28.05 -6.19
N PHE A 221 -4.38 -27.21 -7.04
CA PHE A 221 -4.24 -25.75 -6.93
C PHE A 221 -5.38 -25.01 -7.61
N ASP A 222 -5.60 -23.79 -7.13
CA ASP A 222 -6.68 -22.89 -7.54
C ASP A 222 -6.15 -21.74 -8.41
N TYR A 223 -4.90 -21.36 -8.16
CA TYR A 223 -4.22 -20.30 -8.87
C TYR A 223 -2.83 -20.73 -9.34
N VAL A 224 -2.33 -20.05 -10.37
CA VAL A 224 -0.98 -20.21 -10.91
C VAL A 224 -0.35 -18.85 -11.16
N MET A 225 0.97 -18.76 -10.93
CA MET A 225 1.70 -17.53 -11.25
C MET A 225 1.94 -17.39 -12.75
N ASP A 226 1.77 -16.17 -13.25
CA ASP A 226 1.94 -15.81 -14.64
C ASP A 226 2.73 -14.49 -14.73
N LYS A 227 3.85 -14.52 -15.46
CA LYS A 227 4.72 -13.36 -15.66
C LYS A 227 4.31 -12.64 -16.95
N GLN A 228 3.93 -11.37 -16.83
CA GLN A 228 3.60 -10.51 -17.96
C GLN A 228 4.62 -9.36 -18.05
N LEU A 229 5.31 -9.26 -19.19
CA LEU A 229 6.28 -8.19 -19.42
C LEU A 229 5.57 -6.89 -19.80
N GLU A 230 6.11 -5.76 -19.33
CA GLU A 230 5.65 -4.43 -19.71
C GLU A 230 6.74 -3.69 -20.49
N THR A 231 7.88 -3.43 -19.86
CA THR A 231 9.02 -2.72 -20.48
C THR A 231 10.32 -3.52 -20.48
N ALA A 232 10.41 -4.60 -19.69
CA ALA A 232 11.59 -5.46 -19.65
C ALA A 232 11.81 -6.20 -20.99
N THR A 233 13.03 -6.14 -21.51
CA THR A 233 13.41 -6.70 -22.83
C THR A 233 14.23 -7.99 -22.75
N GLU A 234 14.88 -8.27 -21.62
CA GLU A 234 15.76 -9.44 -21.42
C GLU A 234 15.08 -10.57 -20.64
N GLU A 235 13.77 -10.50 -20.50
CA GLU A 235 12.95 -11.40 -19.70
C GLU A 235 11.99 -12.18 -20.60
N VAL A 236 11.42 -13.27 -20.08
CA VAL A 236 10.42 -14.08 -20.81
C VAL A 236 9.09 -14.07 -20.06
N SER A 237 8.00 -13.76 -20.76
CA SER A 237 6.64 -13.88 -20.25
C SER A 237 6.13 -15.31 -20.35
N GLY A 238 5.24 -15.68 -19.44
CA GLY A 238 4.72 -17.03 -19.40
C GLY A 238 4.13 -17.44 -18.07
N THR A 239 3.44 -18.56 -18.11
CA THR A 239 2.90 -19.22 -16.92
C THR A 239 4.01 -20.03 -16.27
N LEU A 240 4.04 -19.99 -14.94
CA LEU A 240 5.03 -20.65 -14.10
C LEU A 240 4.30 -21.69 -13.22
N TYR A 241 4.06 -22.88 -13.76
CA TYR A 241 3.34 -23.97 -13.07
C TYR A 241 4.07 -24.53 -11.84
N SER A 242 5.34 -24.19 -11.67
CA SER A 242 6.08 -24.44 -10.43
C SER A 242 5.60 -23.57 -9.25
N TYR A 243 4.82 -22.51 -9.50
CA TYR A 243 4.31 -21.60 -8.48
C TYR A 243 2.78 -21.58 -8.52
N THR A 244 2.20 -22.44 -7.71
CA THR A 244 0.75 -22.62 -7.59
C THR A 244 0.28 -22.34 -6.17
N TYR A 245 -1.00 -22.00 -6.05
CA TYR A 245 -1.61 -21.56 -4.80
C TYR A 245 -3.04 -22.08 -4.66
N LYS A 246 -3.47 -22.22 -3.42
CA LYS A 246 -4.86 -22.53 -3.04
C LYS A 246 -5.70 -21.26 -2.90
N GLU A 247 -7.02 -21.43 -2.79
CA GLU A 247 -7.98 -20.35 -2.53
C GLU A 247 -7.54 -19.51 -1.32
N ASP A 248 -7.24 -20.17 -0.21
CA ASP A 248 -6.54 -19.58 0.92
C ASP A 248 -5.03 -19.52 0.62
N ILE A 249 -4.60 -18.39 0.06
CA ILE A 249 -3.22 -18.18 -0.36
C ILE A 249 -2.32 -18.10 0.88
N ASP A 250 -1.32 -18.98 0.94
CA ASP A 250 -0.17 -18.80 1.83
C ASP A 250 0.71 -17.65 1.32
N PHE A 251 0.58 -16.49 1.96
CA PHE A 251 1.30 -15.29 1.56
C PHE A 251 2.80 -15.31 1.89
N GLU A 252 3.22 -16.09 2.89
CA GLU A 252 4.65 -16.29 3.17
C GLU A 252 5.28 -17.05 2.00
N LYS A 253 4.64 -18.16 1.60
CA LYS A 253 5.05 -18.90 0.40
C LYS A 253 5.03 -18.01 -0.83
N LEU A 254 3.97 -17.24 -1.05
CA LEU A 254 3.86 -16.33 -2.19
C LEU A 254 4.99 -15.31 -2.24
N LYS A 255 5.28 -14.61 -1.13
CA LYS A 255 6.39 -13.62 -1.06
C LYS A 255 7.74 -14.28 -1.37
N ASN A 256 7.99 -15.46 -0.82
CA ASN A 256 9.20 -16.23 -1.08
C ASN A 256 9.31 -16.68 -2.54
N ASP A 257 8.21 -17.09 -3.15
CA ASP A 257 8.17 -17.48 -4.56
C ASP A 257 8.40 -16.27 -5.47
N VAL A 258 7.82 -15.11 -5.18
CA VAL A 258 8.12 -13.84 -5.87
C VAL A 258 9.62 -13.53 -5.79
N LYS A 259 10.22 -13.60 -4.60
CA LYS A 259 11.67 -13.41 -4.43
C LYS A 259 12.50 -14.41 -5.26
N LYS A 260 12.04 -15.65 -5.44
CA LYS A 260 12.70 -16.62 -6.35
C LYS A 260 12.58 -16.20 -7.81
N VAL A 261 11.41 -15.71 -8.22
CA VAL A 261 11.19 -15.23 -9.60
C VAL A 261 12.05 -14.00 -9.91
N LEU A 262 12.21 -13.10 -8.94
CA LEU A 262 13.03 -11.90 -9.08
C LEU A 262 14.53 -12.19 -9.24
N LYS A 263 15.03 -13.31 -8.70
CA LYS A 263 16.43 -13.76 -8.89
C LYS A 263 16.76 -14.12 -10.35
N GLY A 264 15.76 -14.21 -11.24
CA GLY A 264 15.93 -14.50 -12.65
C GLY A 264 16.30 -15.95 -12.96
N ASN A 265 16.69 -16.20 -14.21
CA ASN A 265 17.05 -17.52 -14.76
C ASN A 265 15.94 -18.58 -14.81
N LEU A 266 14.70 -18.23 -14.46
CA LEU A 266 13.56 -19.11 -14.65
C LEU A 266 13.15 -19.11 -16.12
N LYS A 267 12.96 -20.31 -16.67
CA LYS A 267 12.33 -20.49 -17.97
C LYS A 267 10.85 -20.77 -17.71
N PRO A 268 9.94 -19.87 -18.11
CA PRO A 268 8.53 -20.18 -18.02
C PRO A 268 8.16 -21.45 -18.78
N ASP A 269 7.17 -22.18 -18.26
CA ASP A 269 6.65 -23.41 -18.87
C ASP A 269 5.92 -23.10 -20.19
N THR A 270 5.36 -21.91 -20.29
CA THR A 270 4.82 -21.35 -21.53
C THR A 270 5.59 -20.10 -21.94
N LYS A 271 5.80 -19.85 -23.23
CA LYS A 271 6.38 -18.60 -23.73
C LYS A 271 5.32 -17.83 -24.48
N ARG A 272 5.08 -16.57 -24.10
CA ARG A 272 4.18 -15.67 -24.83
C ARG A 272 4.96 -14.67 -25.68
N THR A 273 4.63 -14.60 -26.97
CA THR A 273 5.16 -13.59 -27.88
C THR A 273 4.02 -12.69 -28.32
N THR A 274 4.12 -11.41 -27.99
CA THR A 274 3.10 -10.41 -28.32
C THR A 274 3.57 -9.61 -29.52
N THR A 275 2.80 -9.65 -30.61
CA THR A 275 3.08 -8.90 -31.85
C THR A 275 1.96 -7.91 -32.12
N LYS A 276 2.27 -6.63 -32.31
CA LYS A 276 1.28 -5.62 -32.70
C LYS A 276 1.23 -5.53 -34.22
N GLY A 277 0.08 -5.86 -34.81
CA GLY A 277 -0.17 -5.73 -36.24
C GLY A 277 -0.21 -4.27 -36.68
N LYS A 278 -0.04 -4.03 -38.00
CA LYS A 278 -0.14 -2.69 -38.61
C LYS A 278 -1.54 -2.07 -38.48
N ASP A 279 -2.55 -2.88 -38.17
CA ASP A 279 -3.93 -2.49 -37.88
C ASP A 279 -4.17 -2.16 -36.39
N GLY A 280 -3.11 -2.19 -35.56
CA GLY A 280 -3.18 -1.94 -34.13
C GLY A 280 -3.63 -3.14 -33.30
N LYS A 281 -4.02 -4.27 -33.92
CA LYS A 281 -4.43 -5.48 -33.18
C LYS A 281 -3.23 -6.18 -32.58
N VAL A 282 -3.40 -6.71 -31.37
CA VAL A 282 -2.37 -7.46 -30.67
C VAL A 282 -2.60 -8.95 -30.91
N LYS A 283 -1.61 -9.62 -31.50
CA LYS A 283 -1.57 -11.08 -31.62
C LYS A 283 -0.67 -11.63 -30.50
N VAL A 284 -1.17 -12.62 -29.76
CA VAL A 284 -0.40 -13.33 -28.73
C VAL A 284 -0.21 -14.77 -29.19
N ASP A 285 1.04 -15.15 -29.41
CA ASP A 285 1.42 -16.52 -29.72
C ASP A 285 1.95 -17.19 -28.42
N VAL A 286 1.39 -18.34 -28.07
CA VAL A 286 1.76 -19.12 -26.87
C VAL A 286 2.46 -20.41 -27.30
N GLU A 287 3.68 -20.62 -26.83
CA GLU A 287 4.45 -21.85 -27.01
C GLU A 287 4.52 -22.60 -25.67
N VAL A 288 4.10 -23.87 -25.63
CA VAL A 288 4.22 -24.72 -24.44
C VAL A 288 5.51 -25.52 -24.56
N LYS A 289 6.38 -25.44 -23.55
CA LYS A 289 7.62 -26.24 -23.52
C LYS A 289 7.34 -27.58 -22.86
N HIS A 290 7.64 -28.67 -23.58
CA HIS A 290 7.63 -30.04 -23.07
C HIS A 290 8.94 -30.39 -22.39
#